data_AF-A0A9E0CHH7-F1
#
_entry.id   AF-A0A9E0CHH7-F1
#
_cell.length_a   1.000
_cell.length_b   1.000
_cell.length_c   1.000
_cell.angle_alpha   90.00
_cell.angle_beta   90.00
_cell.angle_gamma   90.00
#
_symmetry.space_group_name_H-M   'P 1'
#
loop_
_entity.id
_entity.type
_entity.pdbx_description
1 polymer ?
#
loop_
_entity_poly.entity_id
_entity_poly.type
_entity_poly.pdbx_seq_one_letter_code
_entity_poly.pdbx_strand_id
1 'polypeptide(L)'
;MEHVFKVSDAIVDLIQTDSELSDFAKGDFALGADFAIMAWNITLVNDSSIRVFMIDIFGRELAKTHHKTIKESKKWLQILVERKIEKYPNVYRKIGDYLVNYDEVGLPLLQVKSTGDLDIVAYTDQIRNIMPKKTKSKYGWVKRGNT
;
A
#
# COMPACT_ATOMS: atom_id res chain seq x y z
N MET A 1 17.46 22.64 -16.70
CA MET A 1 16.07 22.46 -16.26
C MET A 1 16.03 21.17 -15.46
N GLU A 2 15.93 21.24 -14.14
CA GLU A 2 15.77 20.04 -13.32
C GLU A 2 14.37 19.48 -13.58
N HIS A 3 14.28 18.27 -14.14
CA HIS A 3 13.02 17.55 -14.21
C HIS A 3 12.62 17.16 -12.79
N VAL A 4 11.72 17.94 -12.20
CA VAL A 4 11.11 17.61 -10.90
C VAL A 4 10.30 16.34 -11.10
N PHE A 5 10.76 15.24 -10.52
CA PHE A 5 10.02 13.98 -10.51
C PHE A 5 8.72 14.16 -9.71
N LYS A 6 7.57 13.96 -10.37
CA LYS A 6 6.27 13.99 -9.71
C LYS A 6 5.69 12.58 -9.62
N VAL A 7 5.39 12.17 -8.38
CA VAL A 7 4.73 10.89 -8.10
C VAL A 7 3.39 10.76 -8.83
N SER A 8 2.64 11.88 -8.97
CA SER A 8 1.39 11.90 -9.74
C SER A 8 1.59 11.48 -11.19
N ASP A 9 2.65 11.98 -11.83
CA ASP A 9 2.92 11.75 -13.25
C ASP A 9 3.39 10.30 -13.44
N ALA A 10 4.18 9.78 -12.50
CA ALA A 10 4.57 8.37 -12.48
C ALA A 10 3.38 7.42 -12.27
N ILE A 11 2.38 7.79 -11.46
CA ILE A 11 1.15 7.02 -11.25
C ILE A 11 0.29 7.06 -12.51
N VAL A 12 0.11 8.21 -13.13
CA VAL A 12 -0.65 8.35 -14.38
C VAL A 12 0.02 7.55 -15.51
N ASP A 13 1.34 7.66 -15.64
CA ASP A 13 2.13 6.87 -16.59
C ASP A 13 1.96 5.37 -16.35
N LEU A 14 2.00 4.91 -15.09
CA LEU A 14 1.74 3.51 -14.74
C LEU A 14 0.34 3.06 -15.21
N ILE A 15 -0.69 3.88 -15.06
CA ILE A 15 -2.07 3.53 -15.48
C ILE A 15 -2.21 3.52 -17.00
N GLN A 16 -1.59 4.48 -17.68
CA GLN A 16 -1.74 4.69 -19.12
C GLN A 16 -0.86 3.77 -19.96
N THR A 17 0.32 3.42 -19.47
CA THR A 17 1.30 2.60 -20.21
C THR A 17 1.20 1.12 -19.87
N ASP A 18 0.59 0.76 -18.74
CA ASP A 18 0.38 -0.63 -18.33
C ASP A 18 -0.96 -1.16 -18.88
N SER A 19 -0.89 -1.78 -20.06
CA SER A 19 -2.06 -2.38 -20.72
C SER A 19 -2.74 -3.43 -19.84
N GLU A 20 -1.99 -4.16 -19.03
CA GLU A 20 -2.53 -5.17 -18.12
C GLU A 20 -3.33 -4.53 -16.96
N LEU A 21 -2.84 -3.42 -16.40
CA LEU A 21 -3.59 -2.64 -15.41
C LEU A 21 -4.86 -2.03 -16.02
N SER A 22 -4.76 -1.49 -17.24
CA SER A 22 -5.91 -0.97 -17.98
C SER A 22 -6.98 -2.04 -18.24
N ASP A 23 -6.56 -3.25 -18.63
CA ASP A 23 -7.44 -4.40 -18.87
C ASP A 23 -8.09 -4.90 -17.57
N PHE A 24 -7.33 -4.98 -16.47
CA PHE A 24 -7.87 -5.28 -15.15
C PHE A 24 -8.91 -4.27 -14.69
N ALA A 25 -8.59 -2.99 -14.93
CA ALA A 25 -9.46 -1.87 -14.63
C ALA A 25 -10.69 -1.84 -15.55
N LYS A 26 -10.65 -2.50 -16.71
CA LYS A 26 -11.69 -2.44 -17.76
C LYS A 26 -12.02 -1.00 -18.16
N GLY A 27 -11.00 -0.14 -18.18
CA GLY A 27 -11.15 1.30 -18.43
C GLY A 27 -11.66 2.13 -17.23
N ASP A 28 -11.86 1.53 -16.05
CA ASP A 28 -12.15 2.27 -14.82
C ASP A 28 -10.88 2.92 -14.28
N PHE A 29 -10.67 4.19 -14.66
CA PHE A 29 -9.51 4.94 -14.23
C PHE A 29 -9.40 5.07 -12.70
N ALA A 30 -10.53 5.17 -11.98
CA ALA A 30 -10.52 5.31 -10.53
C ALA A 30 -10.02 4.02 -9.87
N LEU A 31 -10.45 2.85 -10.36
CA LEU A 31 -9.94 1.56 -9.95
C LEU A 31 -8.43 1.43 -10.22
N GLY A 32 -7.99 1.79 -11.43
CA GLY A 32 -6.56 1.78 -11.78
C GLY A 32 -5.73 2.69 -10.89
N ALA A 33 -6.24 3.90 -10.61
CA ALA A 33 -5.59 4.88 -9.75
C ALA A 33 -5.47 4.40 -8.30
N ASP A 34 -6.53 3.84 -7.72
CA ASP A 34 -6.49 3.34 -6.34
C ASP A 34 -5.46 2.22 -6.18
N PHE A 35 -5.40 1.28 -7.13
CA PHE A 35 -4.38 0.22 -7.13
C PHE A 35 -2.95 0.76 -7.30
N ALA A 36 -2.74 1.70 -8.22
CA ALA A 36 -1.43 2.30 -8.49
C ALA A 36 -0.93 3.14 -7.29
N ILE A 37 -1.82 3.93 -6.66
CA ILE A 37 -1.50 4.72 -5.46
C ILE A 37 -1.11 3.78 -4.31
N MET A 38 -1.84 2.69 -4.08
CA MET A 38 -1.52 1.73 -3.02
C MET A 38 -0.18 1.04 -3.26
N ALA A 39 0.07 0.60 -4.49
CA ALA A 39 1.35 0.02 -4.88
C ALA A 39 2.50 1.01 -4.63
N TRP A 40 2.32 2.27 -5.03
CA TRP A 40 3.31 3.32 -4.79
C TRP A 40 3.66 3.46 -3.30
N ASN A 41 2.65 3.48 -2.44
CA ASN A 41 2.88 3.62 -0.99
C ASN A 41 3.55 2.38 -0.38
N ILE A 42 3.16 1.17 -0.79
CA ILE A 42 3.82 -0.07 -0.34
C ILE A 42 5.31 -0.04 -0.69
N THR A 43 5.63 0.43 -1.88
CA THR A 43 7.00 0.44 -2.39
C THR A 43 7.89 1.52 -1.77
N LEU A 44 7.37 2.39 -0.91
CA LEU A 44 8.21 3.28 -0.11
C LEU A 44 8.91 2.50 1.02
N VAL A 45 8.44 1.30 1.34
CA VAL A 45 8.97 0.47 2.42
C VAL A 45 10.09 -0.43 1.90
N ASN A 46 11.30 -0.29 2.47
CA ASN A 46 12.45 -1.15 2.13
C ASN A 46 12.47 -2.49 2.87
N ASP A 47 11.33 -3.12 3.08
CA ASP A 47 11.22 -4.38 3.81
C ASP A 47 10.19 -5.28 3.16
N SER A 48 10.61 -6.46 2.70
CA SER A 48 9.76 -7.40 1.98
C SER A 48 8.64 -7.97 2.85
N SER A 49 8.88 -8.23 4.14
CA SER A 49 7.89 -8.76 5.07
C SER A 49 6.78 -7.74 5.32
N ILE A 50 7.14 -6.46 5.52
CA ILE A 50 6.14 -5.39 5.66
C ILE A 50 5.40 -5.19 4.35
N ARG A 51 6.08 -5.25 3.19
CA ARG A 51 5.39 -5.12 1.90
C ARG A 51 4.34 -6.21 1.69
N VAL A 52 4.67 -7.48 1.96
CA VAL A 52 3.71 -8.59 1.89
C VAL A 52 2.53 -8.36 2.83
N PHE A 53 2.81 -7.89 4.04
CA PHE A 53 1.78 -7.54 5.02
C PHE A 53 0.86 -6.40 4.53
N MET A 54 1.42 -5.33 3.97
CA MET A 54 0.64 -4.22 3.43
C MET A 54 -0.18 -4.63 2.21
N ILE A 55 0.34 -5.54 1.37
CA ILE A 55 -0.42 -6.14 0.26
C ILE A 55 -1.65 -6.90 0.82
N ASP A 56 -1.51 -7.60 1.94
CA ASP A 56 -2.63 -8.29 2.58
C ASP A 56 -3.74 -7.32 3.01
N ILE A 57 -3.37 -6.25 3.72
CA ILE A 57 -4.30 -5.20 4.18
C ILE A 57 -4.97 -4.50 2.99
N PHE A 58 -4.17 -3.88 2.13
CA PHE A 58 -4.70 -3.04 1.06
C PHE A 58 -5.43 -3.87 0.01
N GLY A 59 -4.97 -5.09 -0.27
CA GLY A 59 -5.69 -6.02 -1.14
C GLY A 59 -7.09 -6.35 -0.61
N ARG A 60 -7.26 -6.55 0.71
CA ARG A 60 -8.59 -6.75 1.31
C ARG A 60 -9.46 -5.50 1.23
N GLU A 61 -8.90 -4.31 1.39
CA GLU A 61 -9.65 -3.06 1.33
C GLU A 61 -10.05 -2.67 -0.09
N LEU A 62 -9.17 -2.86 -1.05
CA LEU A 62 -9.47 -2.68 -2.47
C LEU A 62 -10.56 -3.66 -2.93
N ALA A 63 -10.47 -4.93 -2.49
CA ALA A 63 -11.51 -5.93 -2.78
C ALA A 63 -12.90 -5.48 -2.32
N LYS A 64 -13.00 -4.92 -1.10
CA LYS A 64 -14.26 -4.38 -0.57
C LYS A 64 -14.72 -3.14 -1.30
N THR A 65 -13.81 -2.21 -1.57
CA THR A 65 -14.12 -0.90 -2.15
C THR A 65 -14.59 -1.02 -3.60
N HIS A 66 -13.98 -1.93 -4.36
CA HIS A 66 -14.24 -2.11 -5.79
C HIS A 66 -14.99 -3.40 -6.11
N HIS A 67 -15.54 -4.08 -5.11
CA HIS A 67 -16.30 -5.32 -5.27
C HIS A 67 -15.54 -6.42 -6.07
N LYS A 68 -14.23 -6.53 -5.85
CA LYS A 68 -13.36 -7.57 -6.44
C LYS A 68 -13.14 -8.70 -5.44
N THR A 69 -12.62 -9.84 -5.90
CA THR A 69 -12.19 -10.88 -4.95
C THR A 69 -10.93 -10.45 -4.21
N ILE A 70 -10.78 -10.91 -2.96
CA ILE A 70 -9.55 -10.69 -2.16
C ILE A 70 -8.33 -11.25 -2.88
N LYS A 71 -8.47 -12.43 -3.51
CA LYS A 71 -7.40 -13.09 -4.25
C LYS A 71 -6.93 -12.25 -5.44
N GLU A 72 -7.84 -11.76 -6.27
CA GLU A 72 -7.49 -10.91 -7.40
C GLU A 72 -6.86 -9.60 -6.95
N SER A 73 -7.43 -8.94 -5.94
CA SER A 73 -6.94 -7.65 -5.47
C SER A 73 -5.51 -7.74 -4.91
N LYS A 74 -5.22 -8.77 -4.11
CA LYS A 74 -3.85 -9.01 -3.63
C LYS A 74 -2.88 -9.31 -4.76
N LYS A 75 -3.29 -10.17 -5.72
CA LYS A 75 -2.46 -10.52 -6.87
C LYS A 75 -2.09 -9.28 -7.70
N TRP A 76 -3.07 -8.46 -8.05
CA TRP A 76 -2.83 -7.24 -8.82
C TRP A 76 -1.98 -6.24 -8.08
N LEU A 77 -2.24 -6.05 -6.79
CA LEU A 77 -1.44 -5.15 -5.97
C LEU A 77 0.02 -5.63 -5.88
N GLN A 78 0.26 -6.93 -5.73
CA GLN A 78 1.60 -7.50 -5.74
C GLN A 78 2.33 -7.24 -7.07
N ILE A 79 1.67 -7.49 -8.20
CA ILE A 79 2.24 -7.24 -9.54
C ILE A 79 2.66 -5.77 -9.70
N LEU A 80 1.81 -4.82 -9.29
CA LEU A 80 2.12 -3.40 -9.40
C LEU A 80 3.26 -2.97 -8.46
N VAL A 81 3.35 -3.55 -7.27
CA VAL A 81 4.45 -3.31 -6.34
C VAL A 81 5.78 -3.76 -6.96
N GLU A 82 5.82 -4.96 -7.54
CA GLU A 82 7.01 -5.52 -8.19
C GLU A 82 7.43 -4.67 -9.39
N ARG A 83 6.49 -4.31 -10.26
CA ARG A 83 6.73 -3.43 -11.42
C ARG A 83 7.24 -2.05 -11.02
N LYS A 84 6.68 -1.45 -9.97
CA LYS A 84 7.17 -0.17 -9.46
C LYS A 84 8.61 -0.34 -8.97
N ILE A 85 8.92 -1.34 -8.16
CA ILE A 85 10.28 -1.59 -7.64
C ILE A 85 11.29 -1.68 -8.78
N GLU A 86 10.94 -2.39 -9.86
CA GLU A 86 11.77 -2.51 -11.05
C GLU A 86 11.98 -1.15 -11.76
N LYS A 87 10.91 -0.39 -11.97
CA LYS A 87 10.95 0.89 -12.70
C LYS A 87 11.54 2.05 -11.88
N TYR A 88 11.39 2.01 -10.55
CA TYR A 88 11.80 3.06 -9.62
C TYR A 88 12.51 2.49 -8.37
N PRO A 89 13.73 1.93 -8.54
CA PRO A 89 14.42 1.17 -7.51
C PRO A 89 15.05 2.00 -6.39
N ASN A 90 14.97 3.33 -6.39
CA ASN A 90 15.71 4.19 -5.46
C ASN A 90 14.81 5.00 -4.50
N VAL A 91 13.53 4.65 -4.36
CA VAL A 91 12.54 5.47 -3.64
C VAL A 91 12.12 4.84 -2.31
N TYR A 92 13.08 4.40 -1.49
CA TYR A 92 12.78 3.63 -0.28
C TYR A 92 13.08 4.38 1.03
N ARG A 93 12.37 3.97 2.08
CA ARG A 93 12.56 4.38 3.47
C ARG A 93 12.60 3.15 4.38
N LYS A 94 13.41 3.20 5.44
CA LYS A 94 13.49 2.15 6.45
C LYS A 94 12.47 2.40 7.55
N ILE A 95 11.61 1.42 7.79
CA ILE A 95 10.75 1.39 8.98
C ILE A 95 11.60 0.87 10.15
N GLY A 96 11.40 1.42 11.35
CA GLY A 96 12.07 0.95 12.57
C GLY A 96 11.69 -0.49 12.94
N ASP A 97 12.09 -0.96 14.12
CA ASP A 97 11.78 -2.33 14.56
C ASP A 97 10.26 -2.56 14.55
N TYR A 98 9.82 -3.71 14.05
CA TYR A 98 8.40 -4.00 13.94
C TYR A 98 8.10 -5.47 14.23
N LEU A 99 6.82 -5.75 14.48
CA LEU A 99 6.28 -7.10 14.62
C LEU A 99 5.04 -7.22 13.73
N VAL A 100 5.04 -8.22 12.86
CA VAL A 100 3.89 -8.59 12.04
C VAL A 100 3.22 -9.81 12.66
N ASN A 101 1.94 -9.69 12.96
CA ASN A 101 1.10 -10.77 13.50
C ASN A 101 -0.29 -10.76 12.85
N TYR A 102 -1.09 -11.76 13.16
CA TYR A 102 -2.51 -11.80 12.86
C TYR A 102 -3.27 -11.92 14.18
N ASP A 103 -4.44 -11.28 14.28
CA ASP A 103 -5.34 -11.50 15.42
C ASP A 103 -6.07 -12.86 15.31
N GLU A 104 -6.86 -13.18 16.32
CA GLU A 104 -7.60 -14.45 16.42
C GLU A 104 -8.62 -14.66 15.28
N VAL A 105 -9.03 -13.58 14.60
CA VAL A 105 -9.96 -13.62 13.46
C VAL A 105 -9.23 -13.48 12.11
N GLY A 106 -7.90 -13.58 12.12
CA GLY A 106 -7.06 -13.54 10.92
C GLY A 106 -6.91 -12.14 10.32
N LEU A 107 -7.13 -11.07 11.10
CA LEU A 107 -6.84 -9.70 10.68
C LEU A 107 -5.35 -9.39 10.89
N PRO A 108 -4.68 -8.84 9.88
CA PRO A 108 -3.29 -8.43 9.97
C PRO A 108 -3.07 -7.30 10.99
N LEU A 109 -2.11 -7.49 11.91
CA LEU A 109 -1.64 -6.53 12.89
C LEU A 109 -0.15 -6.20 12.68
N LEU A 110 0.18 -4.92 12.51
CA LEU A 110 1.56 -4.43 12.45
C LEU A 110 1.82 -3.52 13.64
N GLN A 111 2.73 -3.96 14.50
CA GLN A 111 3.24 -3.16 15.60
C GLN A 111 4.59 -2.58 15.21
N VAL A 112 4.72 -1.25 15.22
CA VAL A 112 5.98 -0.55 14.89
C VAL A 112 6.56 0.08 16.15
N LYS A 113 7.87 -0.05 16.35
CA LYS A 113 8.68 0.57 17.41
C LYS A 113 9.59 1.65 16.80
N SER A 114 9.80 2.74 17.55
CA SER A 114 10.43 3.98 17.07
C SER A 114 11.94 3.89 16.96
N THR A 115 12.46 3.20 15.94
CA THR A 115 13.92 3.02 15.76
C THR A 115 14.42 3.16 14.31
N GLY A 116 13.64 3.74 13.38
CA GLY A 116 14.00 3.85 11.95
C GLY A 116 14.08 5.28 11.40
N ASP A 117 14.48 5.40 10.13
CA ASP A 117 14.64 6.68 9.41
C ASP A 117 13.29 7.38 9.15
N LEU A 118 12.22 6.59 9.11
CA LEU A 118 10.86 7.09 8.95
C LEU A 118 10.23 7.35 10.32
N ASP A 119 9.91 8.61 10.59
CA ASP A 119 9.13 8.99 11.77
C ASP A 119 7.81 8.20 11.82
N ILE A 120 7.55 7.55 12.96
CA ILE A 120 6.40 6.67 13.09
C ILE A 120 5.10 7.45 12.98
N VAL A 121 5.01 8.64 13.56
CA VAL A 121 3.77 9.42 13.48
C VAL A 121 3.49 9.76 12.02
N ALA A 122 4.49 10.23 11.29
CA ALA A 122 4.40 10.50 9.85
C ALA A 122 4.05 9.24 9.03
N TYR A 123 4.67 8.08 9.32
CA TYR A 123 4.34 6.82 8.65
C TYR A 123 2.90 6.41 8.90
N THR A 124 2.49 6.40 10.16
CA THR A 124 1.16 5.97 10.57
C THR A 124 0.07 6.89 10.02
N ASP A 125 0.32 8.20 9.97
CA ASP A 125 -0.56 9.18 9.32
C ASP A 125 -0.59 9.03 7.80
N GLN A 126 0.54 8.75 7.15
CA GLN A 126 0.56 8.45 5.73
C GLN A 126 -0.31 7.23 5.42
N ILE A 127 -0.16 6.13 6.17
CA ILE A 127 -0.99 4.93 6.02
C ILE A 127 -2.47 5.22 6.28
N ARG A 128 -2.81 6.05 7.29
CA ARG A 128 -4.20 6.48 7.54
C ARG A 128 -4.79 7.23 6.35
N ASN A 129 -4.02 8.13 5.74
CA ASN A 129 -4.50 9.02 4.69
C ASN A 129 -4.70 8.32 3.36
N ILE A 130 -3.95 7.25 3.09
CA ILE A 130 -4.07 6.48 1.85
C ILE A 130 -5.19 5.44 1.93
N MET A 131 -5.53 4.94 3.13
CA MET A 131 -6.64 4.00 3.30
C MET A 131 -7.97 4.62 2.79
N PRO A 132 -8.79 3.88 2.01
CA PRO A 132 -10.00 4.45 1.42
C PRO A 132 -10.94 5.00 2.50
N LYS A 133 -11.35 6.27 2.41
CA LYS A 133 -12.12 6.97 3.46
C LYS A 133 -13.42 6.27 3.92
N LYS A 134 -13.96 5.33 3.14
CA LYS A 134 -15.12 4.50 3.49
C LYS A 134 -14.82 3.36 4.47
N THR A 135 -13.57 3.10 4.84
CA THR A 135 -13.16 1.94 5.66
C THR A 135 -12.91 2.26 7.14
N LYS A 136 -13.34 3.45 7.62
CA LYS A 136 -13.14 3.98 8.99
C LYS A 136 -13.54 3.05 10.15
N SER A 137 -14.19 1.92 9.89
CA SER A 137 -14.78 1.05 10.92
C SER A 137 -14.08 -0.31 11.15
N LYS A 138 -13.05 -0.73 10.38
CA LYS A 138 -12.38 -2.05 10.60
C LYS A 138 -10.86 -2.04 10.76
N TYR A 139 -10.18 -0.95 10.46
CA TYR A 139 -8.75 -0.80 10.73
C TYR A 139 -8.56 0.40 11.64
N GLY A 140 -7.93 0.18 12.78
CA GLY A 140 -7.75 1.18 13.82
C GLY A 140 -6.46 0.94 14.59
N TRP A 141 -6.00 1.97 15.29
CA TRP A 141 -4.83 1.84 16.14
C TRP A 141 -5.24 1.12 17.41
N VAL A 142 -4.68 -0.07 17.62
CA VAL A 142 -4.79 -0.76 18.90
C VAL A 142 -3.86 0.00 19.85
N LYS A 143 -4.42 0.82 20.74
CA LYS A 143 -3.65 1.35 21.87
C LYS A 143 -3.19 0.15 22.70
N ARG A 144 -1.91 0.07 23.05
CA ARG A 144 -1.47 -0.85 24.10
C ARG A 144 -2.33 -0.54 25.33
N GLY A 145 -3.18 -1.48 25.72
CA GLY A 145 -3.71 -1.49 27.07
C GLY A 145 -2.51 -1.58 28.00
N ASN A 146 -2.48 -0.74 29.03
CA ASN A 146 -1.50 -0.87 30.10
C ASN A 146 -1.74 -2.25 30.75
N THR A 147 -0.88 -3.21 30.42
CA THR A 147 -0.58 -4.33 31.33
C THR A 147 0.45 -3.88 32.33
#